data_AF-A0A7W9J1Y8-F1
#
_entry.id   AF-A0A7W9J1Y8-F1
#
_cell.length_a   1.000
_cell.length_b   1.000
_cell.length_c   1.000
_cell.angle_alpha   90.00
_cell.angle_beta   90.00
_cell.angle_gamma   90.00
#
_symmetry.space_group_name_H-M   'P 1'
#
loop_
_entity.id
_entity.type
_entity.pdbx_description
1 polymer ?
#
loop_
_entity_poly.entity_id
_entity_poly.type
_entity_poly.pdbx_seq_one_letter_code
_entity_poly.pdbx_strand_id
1 'polypeptide(L)'
;MTDNELTSRTSVTYKTGEKYKESLINFSGEREAVRADQIAYFGLKPSECDGRTDFEIRLMCDAVAQAVTTVQNKLGAVLATKSEETAANAAASTQPRDQIPAAVHEAMKDGDPWKAAEGASSPAKAEAADPTPNPVDVMIDTVNSQTSVKALQLVWAENKVLFDANPEIMAAYKAKGKSLQAAA
;
A
#
# COMPACT_ATOMS: atom_id res chain seq x y z
N MET A 1 50.65 8.54 -11.07
CA MET A 1 49.26 8.65 -10.57
C MET A 1 48.36 8.37 -11.75
N THR A 2 47.97 7.11 -11.92
CA THR A 2 46.99 6.70 -12.92
C THR A 2 46.01 5.83 -12.16
N ASP A 3 45.03 6.49 -11.56
CA ASP A 3 43.91 5.83 -10.91
C ASP A 3 43.13 5.09 -11.99
N ASN A 4 43.10 3.78 -11.80
CA ASN A 4 42.39 2.81 -12.61
C ASN A 4 40.90 2.95 -12.31
N GLU A 5 40.23 3.96 -12.90
CA GLU A 5 38.77 4.03 -12.91
C GLU A 5 38.23 2.86 -13.75
N LEU A 6 38.07 1.70 -13.11
CA LEU A 6 37.11 0.70 -13.54
C LEU A 6 35.72 1.34 -13.44
N THR A 7 35.35 2.13 -14.45
CA THR A 7 33.97 2.59 -14.67
C THR A 7 33.13 1.35 -14.93
N SER A 8 32.66 0.76 -13.82
CA SER A 8 32.01 -0.54 -13.80
C SER A 8 30.59 -0.34 -14.32
N ARG A 9 30.45 -0.45 -15.65
CA ARG A 9 29.18 -0.41 -16.35
C ARG A 9 28.23 -1.43 -15.72
N THR A 10 27.12 -0.94 -15.19
CA THR A 10 26.15 -1.71 -14.42
C THR A 10 24.82 -1.75 -15.18
N SER A 11 24.15 -2.89 -15.15
CA SER A 11 22.79 -3.05 -15.67
C SER A 11 21.88 -3.62 -14.60
N VAL A 12 20.73 -2.99 -14.42
CA VAL A 12 19.70 -3.43 -13.49
C VAL A 12 18.39 -3.60 -14.23
N THR A 13 17.86 -4.83 -14.19
CA THR A 13 16.56 -5.16 -14.74
C THR A 13 15.56 -5.36 -13.62
N TYR A 14 14.40 -4.72 -13.74
CA TYR A 14 13.20 -4.96 -12.94
C TYR A 14 12.20 -5.74 -13.77
N LYS A 15 11.62 -6.77 -13.16
CA LYS A 15 10.63 -7.64 -13.78
C LYS A 15 9.31 -7.46 -13.04
N THR A 16 8.33 -6.84 -13.69
CA THR A 16 7.05 -6.47 -13.10
C THR A 16 5.91 -7.04 -13.91
N GLY A 17 5.03 -7.84 -13.31
CA GLY A 17 3.84 -8.40 -13.97
C GLY A 17 3.58 -9.86 -13.59
N GLU A 18 2.37 -10.33 -13.87
CA GLU A 18 2.03 -11.75 -13.77
C GLU A 18 2.50 -12.51 -15.01
N LYS A 19 2.65 -13.84 -14.87
CA LYS A 19 3.27 -14.83 -15.78
C LYS A 19 3.09 -14.67 -17.31
N TYR A 20 2.14 -13.88 -17.80
CA TYR A 20 1.89 -13.62 -19.23
C TYR A 20 1.81 -12.14 -19.63
N LYS A 21 1.96 -11.20 -18.69
CA LYS A 21 2.00 -9.73 -18.90
C LYS A 21 3.24 -9.14 -18.22
N GLU A 22 4.38 -9.79 -18.41
CA GLU A 22 5.62 -9.35 -17.83
C GLU A 22 6.11 -8.10 -18.56
N SER A 23 6.26 -7.01 -17.81
CA SER A 23 6.99 -5.82 -18.23
C SER A 23 8.40 -5.89 -17.67
N LEU A 24 9.38 -5.63 -18.53
CA LEU A 24 10.79 -5.59 -18.20
C LEU A 24 11.26 -4.15 -18.32
N ILE A 25 11.77 -3.61 -17.22
CA ILE A 25 12.38 -2.28 -17.20
C ILE A 25 13.88 -2.49 -17.02
N ASN A 26 14.66 -2.02 -17.98
CA ASN A 26 16.12 -2.20 -17.98
C ASN A 26 16.81 -0.84 -17.88
N PHE A 27 17.61 -0.67 -16.83
CA PHE A 27 18.50 0.47 -16.64
C PHE A 27 19.92 0.01 -16.89
N SER A 28 20.66 0.67 -17.78
CA SER A 28 22.04 0.29 -18.07
C SER A 28 22.91 1.51 -18.31
N GLY A 29 24.07 1.55 -17.70
CA GLY A 29 24.98 2.68 -17.84
C GLY A 29 26.04 2.68 -16.75
N GLU A 30 26.50 3.88 -16.43
CA GLU A 30 27.33 4.10 -15.26
C GLU A 30 26.52 3.91 -13.98
N ARG A 31 27.19 3.48 -12.91
CA ARG A 31 26.56 3.21 -11.60
C ARG A 31 25.74 4.40 -11.10
N GLU A 32 26.28 5.61 -11.15
CA GLU A 32 25.57 6.83 -10.70
C GLU A 32 24.39 7.20 -11.60
N ALA A 33 24.55 7.04 -12.92
CA ALA A 33 23.47 7.27 -13.87
C ALA A 33 22.31 6.28 -13.67
N VAL A 34 22.61 4.99 -13.50
CA VAL A 34 21.61 3.96 -13.21
C VAL A 34 20.88 4.23 -11.89
N ARG A 35 21.60 4.71 -10.88
CA ARG A 35 21.02 5.09 -9.58
C ARG A 35 20.07 6.28 -9.73
N ALA A 36 20.48 7.32 -10.47
CA ALA A 36 19.64 8.48 -10.74
C ALA A 36 18.38 8.11 -11.54
N ASP A 37 18.53 7.25 -12.56
CA ASP A 37 17.42 6.78 -13.39
C ASP A 37 16.41 5.96 -12.57
N GLN A 38 16.88 5.12 -11.65
CA GLN A 38 16.01 4.37 -10.74
C GLN A 38 15.20 5.29 -9.82
N ILE A 39 15.87 6.26 -9.19
CA ILE A 39 15.23 7.23 -8.28
C ILE A 39 14.16 8.00 -9.05
N ALA A 40 14.49 8.51 -10.25
CA ALA A 40 13.57 9.27 -11.07
C ALA A 40 12.39 8.42 -11.56
N TYR A 41 12.63 7.21 -12.05
CA TYR A 41 11.60 6.33 -12.59
C TYR A 41 10.58 5.89 -11.53
N PHE A 42 11.06 5.49 -10.34
CA PHE A 42 10.20 5.04 -9.25
C PHE A 42 9.65 6.18 -8.38
N GLY A 43 9.98 7.44 -8.70
CA GLY A 43 9.51 8.60 -7.96
C GLY A 43 10.04 8.67 -6.52
N LEU A 44 11.21 8.09 -6.26
CA LEU A 44 11.85 8.17 -4.95
C LEU A 44 12.37 9.59 -4.72
N LYS A 45 12.30 10.07 -3.48
CA LYS A 45 12.88 11.39 -3.15
C LYS A 45 14.41 11.26 -3.06
N PRO A 46 15.19 12.10 -3.76
CA PRO A 46 16.65 12.06 -3.68
C PRO A 46 17.17 12.15 -2.25
N SER A 47 16.57 12.99 -1.41
CA SER A 47 16.91 13.16 0.00
C SER A 47 16.71 11.90 0.85
N GLU A 48 15.81 11.00 0.46
CA GLU A 48 15.60 9.72 1.14
C GLU A 48 16.61 8.66 0.67
N CYS A 49 17.28 8.88 -0.46
CA CYS A 49 18.28 8.01 -1.05
C CYS A 49 19.73 8.45 -0.75
N ASP A 50 19.92 9.63 -0.15
CA ASP A 50 21.25 10.10 0.25
C ASP A 50 21.87 9.18 1.30
N GLY A 51 23.15 8.83 1.09
CA GLY A 51 23.88 7.90 1.97
C GLY A 51 23.46 6.43 1.87
N ARG A 52 22.42 6.08 1.10
CA ARG A 52 22.00 4.69 0.90
C ARG A 52 22.86 3.97 -0.13
N THR A 53 23.08 2.69 0.12
CA THR A 53 23.71 1.77 -0.81
C THR A 53 22.79 1.50 -2.01
N ASP A 54 23.35 1.09 -3.15
CA ASP A 54 22.53 0.76 -4.33
C ASP A 54 21.57 -0.40 -4.09
N PHE A 55 21.95 -1.33 -3.22
CA PHE A 55 21.09 -2.44 -2.84
C PHE A 55 19.84 -1.94 -2.09
N GLU A 56 20.00 -0.98 -1.18
CA GLU A 56 18.87 -0.38 -0.47
C GLU A 56 17.97 0.43 -1.41
N ILE A 57 18.55 1.16 -2.35
CA ILE A 57 17.77 1.88 -3.37
C ILE A 57 16.99 0.91 -4.23
N ARG A 58 17.61 -0.20 -4.63
CA ARG A 58 16.93 -1.26 -5.38
C ARG A 58 15.77 -1.86 -4.59
N LEU A 59 15.96 -2.12 -3.30
CA LEU A 59 14.89 -2.62 -2.43
C LEU A 59 13.73 -1.62 -2.33
N MET A 60 14.01 -0.32 -2.28
CA MET A 60 12.98 0.72 -2.31
C MET A 60 12.23 0.73 -3.65
N CYS A 61 12.94 0.61 -4.77
CA CYS A 61 12.33 0.51 -6.10
C CYS A 61 11.41 -0.72 -6.20
N ASP A 62 11.87 -1.88 -5.71
CA ASP A 62 11.08 -3.11 -5.68
C ASP A 62 9.82 -2.96 -4.83
N ALA A 63 9.91 -2.31 -3.67
CA ALA A 63 8.77 -2.04 -2.81
C ALA A 63 7.72 -1.16 -3.50
N VAL A 64 8.15 -0.12 -4.21
CA VAL A 64 7.24 0.73 -5.01
C VAL A 64 6.58 -0.08 -6.13
N ALA A 65 7.33 -0.88 -6.87
CA ALA A 65 6.79 -1.72 -7.95
C ALA A 65 5.73 -2.72 -7.43
N GLN A 66 5.97 -3.35 -6.28
CA GLN A 66 5.03 -4.26 -5.64
C GLN A 66 3.81 -3.55 -5.09
N ALA A 67 3.99 -2.36 -4.51
CA ALA A 67 2.87 -1.54 -4.03
C ALA A 67 1.93 -1.16 -5.18
N VAL A 68 2.48 -0.69 -6.31
CA VAL A 68 1.68 -0.35 -7.50
C VAL A 68 0.93 -1.57 -8.02
N THR A 69 1.61 -2.71 -8.13
CA THR A 69 0.99 -3.97 -8.58
C THR A 69 -0.15 -4.39 -7.64
N THR A 70 0.04 -4.26 -6.33
CA THR A 70 -0.97 -4.59 -5.32
C THR A 70 -2.19 -3.68 -5.44
N VAL A 71 -1.96 -2.38 -5.57
CA VAL A 71 -3.03 -1.38 -5.69
C VAL A 71 -3.82 -1.58 -6.98
N GLN A 72 -3.15 -1.83 -8.10
CA GLN A 72 -3.82 -2.11 -9.37
C GLN A 72 -4.65 -3.41 -9.32
N ASN A 73 -4.07 -4.50 -8.82
CA ASN A 73 -4.71 -5.82 -8.88
C ASN A 73 -5.77 -6.02 -7.79
N LYS A 74 -5.54 -5.50 -6.57
CA LYS A 74 -6.45 -5.72 -5.43
C LYS A 74 -7.51 -4.63 -5.28
N LEU A 75 -7.17 -3.37 -5.61
CA LEU A 75 -8.08 -2.25 -5.44
C LEU A 75 -8.72 -1.78 -6.77
N GLY A 76 -8.35 -2.41 -7.89
CA GLY A 76 -8.86 -2.03 -9.22
C GLY A 76 -8.42 -0.62 -9.63
N ALA A 77 -7.36 -0.09 -9.02
CA ALA A 77 -6.88 1.24 -9.32
C ALA A 77 -6.32 1.30 -10.75
N VAL A 78 -6.66 2.36 -11.47
CA VAL A 78 -6.13 2.64 -12.81
C VAL A 78 -5.15 3.80 -12.67
N LEU A 79 -3.98 3.72 -13.32
CA LEU A 79 -3.06 4.84 -13.37
C LEU A 79 -3.76 6.01 -14.08
N ALA A 80 -3.94 7.12 -13.36
CA ALA A 80 -4.28 8.39 -13.98
C ALA A 80 -3.12 8.76 -14.92
N THR A 81 -3.38 8.80 -16.22
CA THR A 81 -2.40 9.32 -17.17
C THR A 81 -2.24 10.81 -16.89
N LYS A 82 -0.99 11.26 -16.78
CA LYS A 82 -0.60 12.66 -16.54
C LYS A 82 -0.89 13.55 -17.76
N SER A 83 -2.15 13.59 -18.19
CA SER A 83 -2.71 14.60 -19.11
C SER A 83 -3.88 15.38 -18.49
N GLU A 84 -4.36 15.00 -17.31
CA GLU A 84 -5.43 15.75 -16.60
C GLU A 84 -5.05 16.25 -15.20
N GLU A 85 -3.79 16.11 -14.78
CA GLU A 85 -3.31 16.59 -13.48
C GLU A 85 -2.85 18.07 -13.48
N THR A 86 -3.37 18.90 -14.40
CA THR A 86 -3.24 20.36 -14.33
C THR A 86 -4.59 21.08 -14.22
N ALA A 87 -5.72 20.39 -14.38
CA ALA A 87 -7.04 21.03 -14.33
C ALA A 87 -7.84 20.74 -13.05
N ALA A 88 -7.64 19.60 -12.39
CA ALA A 88 -8.49 19.20 -11.25
C ALA A 88 -8.11 19.81 -9.90
N ASN A 89 -6.85 20.26 -9.71
CA ASN A 89 -6.42 20.93 -8.46
C ASN A 89 -6.51 22.46 -8.49
N ALA A 90 -6.96 23.05 -9.61
CA ALA A 90 -7.26 24.48 -9.72
C ALA A 90 -8.72 24.82 -9.39
N ALA A 91 -9.62 23.83 -9.29
CA ALA A 91 -11.06 24.07 -9.09
C ALA A 91 -11.55 23.97 -7.63
N ALA A 92 -10.70 23.57 -6.68
CA ALA A 92 -11.06 23.53 -5.25
C ALA A 92 -10.74 24.83 -4.48
N SER A 93 -10.23 25.88 -5.15
CA SER A 93 -9.83 27.16 -4.52
C SER A 93 -10.63 28.37 -5.01
N THR A 94 -11.91 28.18 -5.34
CA THR A 94 -12.85 29.29 -5.58
C THR A 94 -14.26 28.93 -5.14
N GLN A 95 -14.47 28.75 -3.83
CA GLN A 95 -15.77 29.07 -3.25
C GLN A 95 -15.71 30.49 -2.66
N PRO A 96 -16.69 31.37 -2.99
CA PRO A 96 -16.75 32.72 -2.48
C PRO A 96 -16.87 32.75 -0.95
N ARG A 97 -16.02 33.58 -0.35
CA ARG A 97 -15.76 33.77 1.07
C ARG A 97 -16.89 34.55 1.78
N ASP A 98 -18.15 34.13 1.63
CA ASP A 98 -19.28 34.90 2.22
C ASP A 98 -20.35 34.07 2.94
N GLN A 99 -20.09 32.80 3.26
CA GLN A 99 -20.98 32.03 4.15
C GLN A 99 -20.19 31.20 5.16
N ILE A 100 -19.51 31.87 6.08
CA ILE A 100 -19.06 31.27 7.34
C ILE A 100 -20.18 31.54 8.37
N PRO A 101 -20.77 30.52 9.01
CA PRO A 101 -21.69 30.73 10.12
C PRO A 101 -21.03 31.54 11.22
N ALA A 102 -21.74 32.52 11.80
CA ALA A 102 -21.22 33.46 12.81
C ALA A 102 -20.53 32.81 14.03
N ALA A 103 -20.74 31.51 14.26
CA ALA A 103 -20.10 30.75 15.34
C ALA A 103 -18.58 30.56 15.17
N VAL A 104 -18.03 30.64 13.95
CA VAL A 104 -16.57 30.46 13.74
C VAL A 104 -15.80 31.75 14.02
N HIS A 105 -16.45 32.91 13.93
CA HIS A 105 -15.80 34.21 14.17
C HIS A 105 -15.50 34.48 15.66
N GLU A 106 -16.20 33.82 16.59
CA GLU A 106 -15.97 33.99 18.03
C GLU A 106 -14.83 33.10 18.56
N ALA A 107 -14.49 32.00 17.89
CA ALA A 107 -13.44 31.07 18.34
C ALA A 107 -12.00 31.51 17.97
N MET A 108 -11.83 32.64 17.27
CA MET A 108 -10.52 33.17 16.87
C MET A 108 -10.02 34.36 17.73
N LYS A 109 -10.75 34.76 18.78
CA LYS A 109 -10.33 35.88 19.66
C LYS A 109 -9.47 35.47 20.86
N ASP A 110 -9.59 34.25 21.34
CA ASP A 110 -8.77 33.74 22.44
C ASP A 110 -7.84 32.65 21.88
N GLY A 111 -6.64 33.07 21.48
CA GLY A 111 -5.68 32.21 20.82
C GLY A 111 -5.23 31.05 21.70
N ASP A 112 -5.77 29.86 21.45
CA ASP A 112 -5.03 28.59 21.36
C ASP A 112 -5.97 27.46 20.86
N PRO A 113 -5.78 26.89 19.64
CA PRO A 113 -6.64 25.84 19.13
C PRO A 113 -6.49 24.48 19.85
N TRP A 114 -5.52 24.33 20.77
CA TRP A 114 -5.28 23.08 21.49
C TRP A 114 -6.06 22.95 22.81
N LYS A 115 -6.63 24.04 23.33
CA LYS A 115 -7.37 24.00 24.61
C LYS A 115 -8.77 23.37 24.53
N ALA A 116 -9.33 23.18 23.34
CA ALA A 116 -10.63 22.53 23.18
C ALA A 116 -10.57 20.99 23.33
N ALA A 117 -9.37 20.38 23.37
CA ALA A 117 -9.20 18.93 23.44
C ALA A 117 -9.07 18.38 24.88
N GLU A 118 -8.79 19.21 25.88
CA GLU A 118 -8.53 18.76 27.27
C GLU A 118 -9.79 18.62 28.16
N GLY A 119 -10.98 18.92 27.62
CA GLY A 119 -12.23 18.93 28.39
C GLY A 119 -13.11 17.66 28.32
N ALA A 120 -12.80 16.69 27.46
CA ALA A 120 -13.67 15.53 27.25
C ALA A 120 -13.16 14.28 27.99
N SER A 121 -13.31 14.28 29.32
CA SER A 121 -13.31 13.04 30.10
C SER A 121 -14.32 13.12 31.24
N SER A 122 -15.49 12.53 31.02
CA SER A 122 -16.12 11.65 32.00
C SER A 122 -17.06 10.63 31.35
N PRO A 123 -17.20 9.43 31.94
CA PRO A 123 -17.56 8.23 31.23
C PRO A 123 -19.08 8.07 31.16
N ALA A 124 -19.63 8.11 29.95
CA ALA A 124 -20.99 7.65 29.70
C ALA A 124 -20.95 6.14 29.42
N LYS A 125 -21.34 5.38 30.44
CA LYS A 125 -22.08 4.11 30.42
C LYS A 125 -21.90 3.23 29.16
N ALA A 126 -21.25 2.09 29.38
CA ALA A 126 -21.14 0.97 28.46
C ALA A 126 -22.48 0.65 27.77
N GLU A 127 -22.54 0.92 26.48
CA GLU A 127 -23.43 0.27 25.53
C GLU A 127 -22.52 -0.52 24.58
N ALA A 128 -22.84 -1.80 24.38
CA ALA A 128 -21.95 -2.81 23.86
C ALA A 128 -21.20 -2.37 22.60
N ALA A 129 -19.87 -2.28 22.70
CA ALA A 129 -19.01 -2.27 21.53
C ALA A 129 -19.24 -3.59 20.78
N ASP A 130 -19.76 -3.51 19.56
CA ASP A 130 -19.58 -4.57 18.57
C ASP A 130 -18.11 -5.02 18.65
N PRO A 131 -17.83 -6.32 18.86
CA PRO A 131 -16.45 -6.76 18.94
C PRO A 131 -15.82 -6.47 17.59
N THR A 132 -14.80 -5.61 17.58
CA THR A 132 -13.89 -5.46 16.44
C THR A 132 -13.53 -6.89 15.99
N PRO A 133 -13.96 -7.34 14.80
CA PRO A 133 -13.88 -8.74 14.46
C PRO A 133 -12.40 -9.14 14.47
N ASN A 134 -12.09 -10.20 15.22
CA ASN A 134 -10.73 -10.69 15.33
C ASN A 134 -10.24 -11.05 13.92
N PRO A 135 -9.02 -10.66 13.51
CA PRO A 135 -8.48 -11.00 12.18
C PRO A 135 -8.53 -12.50 11.87
N VAL A 136 -8.52 -13.36 12.90
CA VAL A 136 -8.72 -14.82 12.75
C VAL A 136 -10.15 -15.15 12.31
N ASP A 137 -11.17 -14.51 12.89
CA ASP A 137 -12.58 -14.75 12.55
C ASP A 137 -12.88 -14.29 11.11
N VAL A 138 -12.38 -13.12 10.72
CA VAL A 138 -12.51 -12.61 9.35
C VAL A 138 -11.88 -13.58 8.33
N MET A 139 -10.77 -14.21 8.70
CA MET A 139 -10.09 -15.17 7.83
C MET A 139 -10.83 -16.52 7.77
N ILE A 140 -11.42 -16.96 8.88
CA ILE A 140 -12.30 -18.14 8.91
C ILE A 140 -13.52 -17.92 8.02
N ASP A 141 -14.15 -16.74 8.07
CA ASP A 141 -15.27 -16.39 7.19
C ASP A 141 -14.87 -16.33 5.72
N THR A 142 -13.69 -15.79 5.43
CA THR A 142 -13.12 -15.73 4.08
C THR A 142 -12.91 -17.14 3.51
N VAL A 143 -12.40 -18.07 4.32
CA VAL A 143 -12.24 -19.49 3.98
C VAL A 143 -13.60 -20.15 3.76
N ASN A 144 -14.57 -19.92 4.63
CA ASN A 144 -15.92 -20.49 4.53
C ASN A 144 -16.71 -19.98 3.33
N SER A 145 -16.41 -18.78 2.84
CA SER A 145 -17.05 -18.16 1.68
C SER A 145 -16.55 -18.70 0.33
N GLN A 146 -15.47 -19.49 0.31
CA GLN A 146 -14.93 -20.02 -0.94
C GLN A 146 -15.85 -21.08 -1.57
N THR A 147 -16.07 -20.98 -2.88
CA THR A 147 -16.98 -21.88 -3.62
C THR A 147 -16.25 -22.95 -4.43
N SER A 148 -14.93 -22.91 -4.48
CA SER A 148 -14.12 -23.91 -5.21
C SER A 148 -12.83 -24.24 -4.48
N VAL A 149 -12.34 -25.47 -4.69
CA VAL A 149 -11.06 -25.94 -4.11
C VAL A 149 -9.89 -25.09 -4.60
N LYS A 150 -9.92 -24.62 -5.86
CA LYS A 150 -8.89 -23.76 -6.44
C LYS A 150 -8.84 -22.38 -5.78
N ALA A 151 -10.00 -21.77 -5.52
CA ALA A 151 -10.07 -20.49 -4.81
C ALA A 151 -9.61 -20.63 -3.35
N LEU A 152 -9.98 -21.73 -2.69
CA LEU A 152 -9.53 -22.07 -1.35
C LEU A 152 -7.99 -22.22 -1.27
N GLN A 153 -7.37 -22.87 -2.25
CA GLN A 153 -5.90 -22.99 -2.33
C GLN A 153 -5.19 -21.66 -2.55
N LEU A 154 -5.78 -20.73 -3.32
CA LEU A 154 -5.23 -19.38 -3.50
C LEU A 154 -5.26 -18.58 -2.19
N VAL A 155 -6.37 -18.64 -1.46
CA VAL A 155 -6.50 -18.01 -0.14
C VAL A 155 -5.44 -18.54 0.84
N TRP A 156 -5.14 -19.84 0.80
CA TRP A 156 -4.05 -20.42 1.59
C TRP A 156 -2.67 -19.93 1.15
N ALA A 157 -2.39 -19.93 -0.16
CA ALA A 157 -1.09 -19.51 -0.69
C ALA A 157 -0.77 -18.04 -0.38
N GLU A 158 -1.77 -17.15 -0.47
CA GLU A 158 -1.61 -15.71 -0.19
C GLU A 158 -1.44 -15.39 1.30
N ASN A 159 -1.94 -16.25 2.18
CA ASN A 159 -2.01 -15.98 3.62
C ASN A 159 -1.23 -17.01 4.45
N LYS A 160 -0.23 -17.68 3.85
CA LYS A 160 0.48 -18.82 4.46
C LYS A 160 0.95 -18.56 5.90
N VAL A 161 1.46 -17.35 6.19
CA VAL A 161 1.92 -16.95 7.52
C VAL A 161 0.79 -16.95 8.56
N LEU A 162 -0.42 -16.50 8.18
CA LEU A 162 -1.60 -16.52 9.05
C LEU A 162 -2.08 -17.94 9.33
N PHE A 163 -2.01 -18.84 8.34
CA PHE A 163 -2.33 -20.25 8.51
C PHE A 163 -1.33 -21.00 9.39
N ASP A 164 -0.04 -20.69 9.26
CA ASP A 164 1.01 -21.29 10.08
C ASP A 164 0.92 -20.81 11.55
N ALA A 165 0.49 -19.56 11.77
CA ALA A 165 0.34 -18.98 13.10
C ALA A 165 -0.97 -19.38 13.82
N ASN A 166 -2.04 -19.71 13.09
CA ASN A 166 -3.37 -19.92 13.65
C ASN A 166 -3.96 -21.29 13.26
N PRO A 167 -4.00 -22.27 14.18
CA PRO A 167 -4.50 -23.61 13.88
C PRO A 167 -6.00 -23.66 13.58
N GLU A 168 -6.78 -22.67 14.04
CA GLU A 168 -8.23 -22.58 13.84
C GLU A 168 -8.59 -22.30 12.37
N ILE A 169 -7.80 -21.46 11.70
CA ILE A 169 -7.96 -21.15 10.26
C ILE A 169 -7.68 -22.41 9.42
N MET A 170 -6.68 -23.20 9.82
CA MET A 170 -6.38 -24.51 9.20
C MET A 170 -7.51 -25.52 9.39
N ALA A 171 -8.20 -25.51 10.54
CA ALA A 171 -9.35 -26.37 10.78
C ALA A 171 -10.54 -26.00 9.87
N ALA A 172 -10.86 -24.71 9.75
CA ALA A 172 -11.88 -24.20 8.83
C ALA A 172 -11.55 -24.55 7.37
N TYR A 173 -10.28 -24.41 6.96
CA TYR A 173 -9.83 -24.74 5.62
C TYR A 173 -10.00 -26.23 5.28
N LYS A 174 -9.64 -27.13 6.20
CA LYS A 174 -9.83 -28.57 6.01
C LYS A 174 -11.32 -28.93 5.94
N ALA A 175 -12.15 -28.33 6.80
CA ALA A 175 -13.59 -28.55 6.79
C ALA A 175 -14.23 -28.08 5.47
N LYS A 176 -13.85 -26.90 4.98
CA LYS A 176 -14.33 -26.37 3.71
C LYS A 176 -13.82 -27.15 2.51
N GLY A 177 -12.54 -27.53 2.51
CA GLY A 177 -11.95 -28.37 1.46
C GLY A 177 -12.69 -29.71 1.33
N LYS A 178 -13.01 -30.36 2.45
CA LYS A 178 -13.77 -31.62 2.46
C LYS A 178 -15.20 -31.44 1.96
N SER A 179 -15.89 -30.36 2.34
CA SER A 179 -17.26 -30.10 1.88
C SER A 179 -17.32 -29.74 0.40
N LEU A 180 -16.33 -29.03 -0.13
CA LEU A 180 -16.22 -28.74 -1.57
C LEU A 180 -15.83 -29.98 -2.39
N GLN A 181 -15.01 -30.88 -1.86
CA GLN A 181 -14.70 -32.16 -2.50
C GLN A 181 -15.86 -33.15 -2.48
N ALA A 182 -16.73 -33.10 -1.46
CA ALA A 182 -17.93 -33.93 -1.40
C ALA A 182 -19.08 -33.39 -2.26
N ALA A 183 -19.01 -32.12 -2.67
CA ALA A 183 -19.99 -31.45 -3.53
C ALA A 183 -19.58 -31.39 -5.02
N ALA A 184 -18.39 -31.92 -5.37
CA ALA A 184 -17.87 -32.06 -6.73
C ALA A 184 -18.01 -33.50 -7.20
#